data_AF-A0A9Q1HDY7-F1
#
_entry.id   AF-A0A9Q1HDY7-F1
#
_cell.length_a   1.000
_cell.length_b   1.000
_cell.length_c   1.000
_cell.angle_alpha   90.00
_cell.angle_beta   90.00
_cell.angle_gamma   90.00
#
_symmetry.space_group_name_H-M   'P 1'
#
loop_
_entity.id
_entity.type
_entity.pdbx_description
1 polymer ?
#
loop_
_entity_poly.entity_id
_entity_poly.type
_entity_poly.pdbx_seq_one_letter_code
_entity_poly.pdbx_strand_id
1 'polypeptide(L)'
;MSAVVEYDCIVVGAGIEGSASAYHLAKKKQRTLLLEQFGLPHTRGSSHGQSRITRFSYRQKHYMQMMEEAFPLWSVLEKETKTTLFR
;
A
#
# COMPACT_ATOMS: atom_id res chain seq x y z
N MET A 1 -8.67 -33.52 -9.12
CA MET A 1 -7.52 -32.63 -8.85
C MET A 1 -7.97 -31.21 -9.09
N SER A 2 -7.85 -30.30 -8.12
CA SER A 2 -8.12 -28.88 -8.35
C SER A 2 -7.07 -28.33 -9.32
N ALA A 3 -7.49 -27.48 -10.25
CA ALA A 3 -6.54 -26.79 -11.12
C ALA A 3 -5.55 -25.98 -10.28
N VAL A 4 -4.25 -26.10 -10.59
CA VAL A 4 -3.22 -25.26 -9.98
C VAL A 4 -3.45 -23.83 -10.48
N VAL A 5 -3.63 -22.91 -9.56
CA VAL A 5 -3.80 -21.49 -9.87
C VAL A 5 -2.43 -20.82 -9.75
N GLU A 6 -1.84 -20.46 -10.88
CA GLU A 6 -0.59 -19.68 -10.92
C GLU A 6 -0.87 -18.19 -10.76
N TYR A 7 0.02 -17.49 -10.04
CA TYR A 7 0.01 -16.05 -9.84
C TYR A 7 1.38 -15.49 -10.23
N ASP A 8 1.41 -14.30 -10.82
CA ASP A 8 2.67 -13.60 -11.13
C ASP A 8 3.35 -13.10 -9.85
N CYS A 9 2.55 -12.70 -8.85
CA CYS A 9 3.01 -12.18 -7.57
C CYS A 9 2.10 -12.65 -6.43
N ILE A 10 2.71 -13.01 -5.30
CA ILE A 10 2.02 -13.28 -4.04
C ILE A 10 2.56 -12.31 -2.99
N VAL A 11 1.67 -11.51 -2.41
CA VAL A 11 1.97 -10.57 -1.31
C VAL A 11 1.44 -11.18 -0.01
N VAL A 12 2.33 -11.35 0.97
CA VAL A 12 2.01 -11.92 2.28
C VAL A 12 1.91 -10.79 3.31
N GLY A 13 0.70 -10.56 3.81
CA GLY A 13 0.31 -9.47 4.70
C GLY A 13 -0.41 -8.35 3.93
N ALA A 14 -1.62 -8.00 4.34
CA ALA A 14 -2.45 -6.94 3.76
C ALA A 14 -2.51 -5.67 4.61
N GLY A 15 -1.44 -5.38 5.36
CA GLY A 15 -1.21 -4.05 5.93
C GLY A 15 -1.02 -2.97 4.85
N ILE A 16 -0.68 -1.73 5.26
CA ILE A 16 -0.51 -0.60 4.33
C ILE A 16 0.49 -0.91 3.19
N GLU A 17 1.67 -1.43 3.52
CA GLU A 17 2.71 -1.75 2.52
C GLU A 17 2.29 -2.86 1.56
N GLY A 18 1.69 -3.92 2.08
CA GLY A 18 1.24 -5.05 1.26
C GLY A 18 0.06 -4.68 0.35
N SER A 19 -0.89 -3.92 0.88
CA SER A 19 -2.02 -3.39 0.11
C SER A 19 -1.55 -2.43 -1.00
N ALA A 20 -0.64 -1.51 -0.69
CA ALA A 20 -0.05 -0.61 -1.68
C ALA A 20 0.72 -1.39 -2.78
N SER A 21 1.51 -2.39 -2.37
CA SER A 21 2.23 -3.27 -3.30
C SER A 21 1.27 -4.02 -4.22
N ALA A 22 0.25 -4.67 -3.67
CA ALA A 22 -0.75 -5.41 -4.44
C ALA A 22 -1.54 -4.50 -5.38
N TYR A 23 -1.91 -3.30 -4.94
CA TYR A 23 -2.56 -2.28 -5.77
C TYR A 23 -1.71 -1.89 -6.99
N HIS A 24 -0.42 -1.60 -6.78
CA HIS A 24 0.47 -1.23 -7.89
C HIS A 24 0.79 -2.40 -8.82
N LEU A 25 0.92 -3.62 -8.30
CA LEU A 25 1.08 -4.85 -9.10
C LEU A 25 -0.17 -5.12 -9.96
N ALA A 26 -1.36 -5.01 -9.37
CA ALA A 26 -2.62 -5.17 -10.09
C ALA A 26 -2.80 -4.11 -11.19
N LYS A 27 -2.43 -2.84 -10.96
CA LYS A 27 -2.42 -1.80 -12.01
C LYS A 27 -1.49 -2.14 -13.18
N LYS A 28 -0.40 -2.85 -12.92
CA LYS A 28 0.51 -3.38 -13.94
C LYS A 28 0.03 -4.67 -14.58
N LYS A 29 -1.24 -5.05 -14.35
CA LYS A 29 -1.91 -6.25 -14.88
C LYS A 29 -1.23 -7.56 -14.46
N GLN A 30 -0.49 -7.55 -13.35
CA GLN A 30 0.07 -8.76 -12.78
C GLN A 30 -1.01 -9.50 -11.99
N ARG A 31 -1.17 -10.80 -12.24
CA ARG A 31 -2.09 -11.66 -11.51
C ARG A 31 -1.59 -11.81 -10.07
N THR A 32 -2.15 -10.99 -9.18
CA THR A 32 -1.63 -10.81 -7.82
C THR A 32 -2.54 -11.46 -6.79
N LEU A 33 -1.97 -12.28 -5.91
CA LEU A 33 -2.64 -12.80 -4.72
C LEU A 33 -2.18 -11.99 -3.49
N LEU A 34 -3.12 -11.41 -2.75
CA LEU A 34 -2.85 -10.75 -1.47
C LEU A 34 -3.42 -11.62 -0.34
N LEU A 35 -2.55 -12.04 0.58
CA LEU A 35 -2.91 -12.88 1.72
C LEU A 35 -2.84 -12.09 3.03
N GLU A 36 -3.82 -12.29 3.90
CA GLU A 36 -3.83 -11.72 5.25
C GLU A 36 -4.29 -12.77 6.24
N GLN A 37 -3.59 -12.84 7.38
CA GLN A 37 -3.89 -13.81 8.44
C GLN A 37 -5.11 -13.39 9.28
N PHE A 38 -5.52 -12.12 9.24
CA PHE A 38 -6.64 -11.57 10.00
C PHE A 38 -7.78 -11.04 9.09
N GLY A 39 -8.95 -10.78 9.67
CA GLY A 39 -10.00 -10.02 8.97
C GLY A 39 -9.62 -8.53 8.88
N LEU A 40 -9.79 -7.90 7.72
CA LEU A 40 -9.54 -6.47 7.54
C LEU A 40 -10.79 -5.62 7.81
N PRO A 41 -10.67 -4.41 8.40
CA PRO A 41 -9.47 -3.90 9.08
C PRO A 41 -9.28 -4.56 10.46
N HIS A 42 -8.04 -4.63 10.95
CA HIS A 42 -7.74 -5.13 12.30
C HIS A 42 -6.76 -4.22 13.05
N THR A 43 -6.71 -4.37 14.38
CA THR A 43 -5.80 -3.63 15.28
C THR A 43 -4.54 -4.40 15.67
N ARG A 44 -4.34 -5.61 15.11
CA ARG A 44 -3.22 -6.52 15.46
C ARG A 44 -1.89 -6.24 14.75
N GLY A 45 -1.72 -5.07 14.13
CA GLY A 45 -0.52 -4.70 13.39
C GLY A 45 -0.31 -3.20 13.29
N SER A 46 0.76 -2.74 12.64
CA SER A 46 1.22 -1.33 12.70
C SER A 46 0.39 -0.33 11.90
N SER A 47 -0.64 -0.77 11.17
CA SER A 47 -1.48 0.07 10.32
C SER A 47 -2.75 0.59 11.03
N HIS A 48 -2.99 0.21 12.28
CA HIS A 48 -4.20 0.59 13.02
C HIS A 48 -4.23 2.08 13.40
N GLY A 49 -5.36 2.57 13.90
CA GLY A 49 -5.54 3.97 14.29
C GLY A 49 -5.87 4.86 13.09
N GLN A 50 -6.23 6.11 13.37
CA GLN A 50 -6.91 6.95 12.38
C GLN A 50 -5.98 7.82 11.53
N SER A 51 -4.80 8.17 12.04
CA SER A 51 -3.91 9.14 11.38
C SER A 51 -2.44 8.70 11.40
N ARG A 52 -1.67 9.23 10.45
CA ARG A 52 -0.22 9.12 10.37
C ARG A 52 0.36 10.45 9.92
N ILE A 53 1.52 10.80 10.47
CA ILE A 53 2.28 11.96 10.01
C ILE A 53 3.04 11.57 8.74
N THR A 54 2.91 12.39 7.71
CA THR A 54 3.84 12.41 6.57
C THR A 54 4.65 13.68 6.63
N ARG A 55 5.94 13.61 6.27
CA ARG A 55 6.84 14.76 6.28
C ARG A 55 7.80 14.66 5.11
N PHE A 56 8.18 15.79 4.52
CA PHE A 56 9.17 15.81 3.44
C PHE A 56 10.60 15.87 3.98
N SER A 57 10.83 16.68 5.03
CA SER A 57 12.16 16.92 5.56
C SER A 57 12.65 15.76 6.42
N TYR A 58 13.85 15.26 6.10
CA TYR A 58 14.57 14.23 6.86
C TYR A 58 16.07 14.58 6.92
N ARG A 59 16.74 14.14 7.99
CA ARG A 59 18.19 14.28 8.11
C ARG A 59 18.93 13.46 7.05
N GLN A 60 18.40 12.29 6.71
CA GLN A 60 18.99 11.41 5.72
C GLN A 60 18.45 11.73 4.32
N LYS A 61 19.35 11.99 3.38
CA LYS A 61 19.02 12.39 2.01
C LYS A 61 18.12 11.38 1.27
N HIS A 62 18.35 10.09 1.46
CA HIS A 62 17.57 9.05 0.76
C HIS A 62 16.08 9.08 1.12
N TYR A 63 15.71 9.43 2.35
CA TYR A 63 14.30 9.62 2.70
C TYR A 63 13.70 10.81 1.96
N MET A 64 14.42 11.93 1.87
CA MET A 64 13.92 13.09 1.11
C MET A 64 13.71 12.76 -0.36
N GLN A 65 14.63 12.00 -0.97
CA GLN A 65 14.50 11.54 -2.36
C GLN A 65 13.28 10.62 -2.54
N MET A 66 13.03 9.71 -1.61
CA MET A 66 11.79 8.90 -1.64
C MET A 66 10.53 9.76 -1.48
N MET A 67 10.59 10.83 -0.69
CA MET A 67 9.43 11.72 -0.53
C MET A 67 9.10 12.51 -1.80
N GLU A 68 10.08 12.87 -2.63
CA GLU A 68 9.83 13.49 -3.94
C GLU A 68 8.93 12.63 -4.81
N GLU A 69 9.11 11.30 -4.76
CA GLU A 69 8.26 10.34 -5.46
C GLU A 69 6.94 10.05 -4.73
N ALA A 70 6.96 9.97 -3.39
CA ALA A 70 5.80 9.56 -2.60
C ALA A 70 4.70 10.63 -2.48
N PHE A 71 5.05 11.92 -2.38
CA PHE A 71 4.06 12.99 -2.20
C PHE A 71 3.03 13.07 -3.34
N PRO A 72 3.43 13.04 -4.64
CA PRO A 72 2.48 13.02 -5.74
C PRO A 72 1.51 11.82 -5.73
N LEU A 73 1.95 10.67 -5.21
CA LEU A 73 1.14 9.46 -5.17
C LEU A 73 -0.08 9.58 -4.24
N TRP A 74 0.01 10.38 -3.18
CA TRP A 74 -1.15 10.67 -2.32
C TRP A 74 -2.26 11.37 -3.11
N SER A 75 -1.93 12.38 -3.91
CA SER A 75 -2.92 13.07 -4.76
C SER A 75 -3.51 12.15 -5.83
N VAL A 76 -2.75 11.19 -6.35
CA VAL A 76 -3.28 10.16 -7.26
C VAL A 76 -4.29 9.28 -6.51
N LEU A 77 -3.95 8.82 -5.31
CA LEU A 77 -4.83 7.99 -4.49
C LEU A 77 -6.12 8.72 -4.08
N GLU A 78 -6.04 9.99 -3.69
CA GLU A 78 -7.22 10.81 -3.37
C GLU A 78 -8.18 10.91 -4.56
N LYS A 79 -7.63 11.10 -5.77
CA LYS A 79 -8.45 11.19 -7.01
C LYS A 79 -9.12 9.86 -7.34
N GLU A 80 -8.40 8.75 -7.24
CA GLU A 80 -8.94 7.43 -7.56
C GLU A 80 -10.00 6.96 -6.56
N THR A 81 -9.81 7.30 -5.28
CA THR A 81 -10.74 6.91 -4.19
C THR A 81 -11.82 7.94 -3.91
N LYS A 82 -11.73 9.13 -4.52
CA LYS A 82 -12.59 10.29 -4.22
C LYS A 82 -12.65 10.63 -2.73
N THR A 83 -11.56 10.40 -2.02
CA THR A 83 -11.45 10.60 -0.57
C THR A 83 -10.33 11.58 -0.29
N THR A 84 -10.61 12.62 0.50
CA THR A 84 -9.58 13.56 0.98
C THR A 84 -8.78 12.92 2.12
N LEU A 85 -7.47 12.80 1.93
CA LEU A 85 -6.52 12.15 2.84
C LEU A 85 -5.64 13.19 3.56
N PHE A 86 -5.23 14.27 2.89
CA PHE A 86 -4.56 15.37 3.57
C PHE A 86 -5.57 16.24 4.31
N ARG A 87 -5.37 16.41 5.62
CA ARG A 87 -6.17 17.27 6.51
C ARG A 87 -5.26 18.17 7.32
#